data_AF-A4AWA4-F1
#
_entry.id   AF-A4AWA4-F1
#
_cell.length_a   1.000
_cell.length_b   1.000
_cell.length_c   1.000
_cell.angle_alpha   90.00
_cell.angle_beta   90.00
_cell.angle_gamma   90.00
#
_symmetry.space_group_name_H-M   'P 1'
#
loop_
_entity.id
_entity.type
_entity.pdbx_description
1 polymer ?
#
loop_
_entity_poly.entity_id
_entity_poly.type
_entity_poly.pdbx_seq_one_letter_code
_entity_poly.pdbx_strand_id
1 'polypeptide(L)'
;MRHTLLLLVVSLFVISCGDTKKKTTTETQTSTTESPIIGRSNYAVVWNWTTTDVKLVTENAQKISEELTALWKEDIVENVYYNSDSKVDKLAHFPNISFFIKAEDTKDAESILNNLTVVKKGIAKFSLHPVGIKWLGRNIEAIKERGMTKSYVVVWNTITKHDQSNAKELIKENVKAQSDAILDLWEEGVVENIYMDIEGTIELNLVSDFVCFVNVNSEKEAEELLGKLPFVTKNIASYKIFPVGTFWLGDSKEN
;
A
#
# COMPACT_ATOMS: atom_id res chain seq x y z
N MET A 1 30.98 66.74 -15.03
CA MET A 1 32.15 67.56 -14.65
C MET A 1 32.10 67.79 -13.14
N ARG A 2 33.17 67.39 -12.40
CA ARG A 2 33.54 67.76 -11.01
C ARG A 2 32.53 67.43 -9.89
N HIS A 3 32.80 66.43 -9.04
CA HIS A 3 33.49 66.55 -7.72
C HIS A 3 32.82 67.59 -6.80
N THR A 4 32.37 67.28 -5.57
CA THR A 4 33.16 67.26 -4.30
C THR A 4 32.14 67.02 -3.15
N LEU A 5 32.19 65.94 -2.35
CA LEU A 5 32.83 65.69 -1.03
C LEU A 5 32.34 66.53 0.19
N LEU A 6 32.15 65.82 1.33
CA LEU A 6 32.00 66.22 2.77
C LEU A 6 30.58 66.63 3.25
N LEU A 7 30.05 66.31 4.45
CA LEU A 7 30.52 65.85 5.79
C LEU A 7 29.45 64.89 6.40
N LEU A 8 29.75 63.76 7.05
CA LEU A 8 30.19 63.52 8.45
C LEU A 8 29.28 64.14 9.53
N VAL A 9 28.51 63.33 10.28
CA VAL A 9 28.38 63.36 11.75
C VAL A 9 27.83 62.01 12.25
N VAL A 10 28.62 61.39 13.13
CA VAL A 10 28.29 60.25 13.99
C VAL A 10 27.42 60.74 15.16
N SER A 11 26.38 59.99 15.52
CA SER A 11 25.83 60.03 16.89
C SER A 11 25.26 58.66 17.25
N LEU A 12 26.03 57.89 18.03
CA LEU A 12 25.49 56.84 18.87
C LEU A 12 24.66 57.50 19.98
N PHE A 13 23.43 57.02 20.20
CA PHE A 13 22.90 56.86 21.56
C PHE A 13 22.08 55.58 21.64
N VAL A 14 22.36 54.87 22.72
CA VAL A 14 21.96 53.50 23.08
C VAL A 14 20.85 53.60 24.13
N ILE A 15 20.20 52.45 24.45
CA ILE A 15 19.31 52.20 25.62
C ILE A 15 17.83 52.55 25.32
N SER A 16 16.77 51.76 25.61
CA SER A 16 16.54 50.65 26.54
C SER A 16 15.25 49.90 26.15
N CYS A 17 15.10 48.66 26.62
CA CYS A 17 13.85 47.90 26.68
C CYS A 17 12.75 48.58 27.53
N GLY A 18 11.48 48.27 27.23
CA GLY A 18 10.42 48.27 28.24
C GLY A 18 9.02 48.72 27.82
N ASP A 19 8.20 47.72 27.47
CA ASP A 19 6.76 47.61 27.76
C ASP A 19 5.64 48.21 26.87
N THR A 20 4.96 47.23 26.25
CA THR A 20 3.50 46.99 26.13
C THR A 20 2.61 47.67 25.06
N LYS A 21 2.19 46.77 24.15
CA LYS A 21 0.81 46.51 23.67
C LYS A 21 0.13 47.51 22.73
N LYS A 22 0.11 47.15 21.45
CA LYS A 22 -1.13 47.12 20.65
C LYS A 22 -1.30 45.73 20.02
N LYS A 23 -2.48 45.15 20.27
CA LYS A 23 -2.97 43.87 19.74
C LYS A 23 -3.09 43.96 18.21
N THR A 24 -2.41 43.04 17.52
CA THR A 24 -2.86 42.54 16.22
C THR A 24 -3.18 41.07 16.44
N THR A 25 -4.48 40.74 16.36
CA THR A 25 -4.95 39.36 16.32
C THR A 25 -4.55 38.80 14.96
N THR A 26 -3.39 38.15 14.90
CA THR A 26 -3.11 37.20 13.84
C THR A 26 -3.74 35.90 14.29
N GLU A 27 -4.83 35.51 13.63
CA GLU A 27 -5.32 34.14 13.69
C GLU A 27 -4.18 33.23 13.26
N THR A 28 -3.53 32.62 14.24
CA THR A 28 -2.70 31.45 14.01
C THR A 28 -3.63 30.39 13.47
N GLN A 29 -3.72 30.28 12.14
CA GLN A 29 -4.05 29.01 11.52
C GLN A 29 -3.02 28.03 12.07
N THR A 30 -3.44 27.26 13.07
CA THR A 30 -2.86 25.96 13.37
C THR A 30 -2.93 25.21 12.05
N SER A 31 -1.85 25.29 11.27
CA SER A 31 -1.53 24.27 10.32
C SER A 31 -1.39 23.02 11.16
N THR A 32 -2.45 22.21 11.20
CA THR A 32 -2.33 20.82 11.59
C THR A 32 -1.29 20.26 10.64
N THR A 33 -0.04 20.24 11.08
CA THR A 33 0.98 19.44 10.45
C THR A 33 0.46 18.03 10.62
N GLU A 34 -0.22 17.51 9.59
CA GLU A 34 -0.44 16.07 9.48
C GLU A 34 0.93 15.45 9.69
N SER A 35 1.10 14.82 10.84
CA SER A 35 2.29 14.02 11.09
C SER A 35 2.40 13.06 9.91
N PRO A 36 3.57 12.97 9.26
CA PRO A 36 3.76 12.02 8.17
C PRO A 36 3.31 10.65 8.66
N ILE A 37 2.58 9.93 7.81
CA ILE A 37 2.04 8.57 8.03
C ILE A 37 3.22 7.60 8.19
N ILE A 38 3.94 7.72 9.29
CA ILE A 38 5.07 6.90 9.68
C ILE A 38 4.59 6.22 10.96
N GLY A 39 4.08 4.99 10.83
CA GLY A 39 3.67 4.19 11.99
C GLY A 39 2.48 3.26 11.82
N ARG A 40 1.81 3.20 10.65
CA ARG A 40 0.79 2.16 10.40
C ARG A 40 1.44 0.97 9.70
N SER A 41 1.29 -0.21 10.29
CA SER A 41 1.59 -1.47 9.62
C SER A 41 0.52 -1.75 8.57
N ASN A 42 0.93 -2.31 7.44
CA ASN A 42 0.02 -2.75 6.39
C ASN A 42 -0.18 -4.25 6.51
N TYR A 43 -1.41 -4.69 6.33
CA TYR A 43 -1.72 -6.11 6.26
C TYR A 43 -2.53 -6.41 5.01
N ALA A 44 -2.16 -7.46 4.28
CA ALA A 44 -3.05 -8.05 3.30
C ALA A 44 -4.08 -8.91 4.03
N VAL A 45 -5.35 -8.70 3.69
CA VAL A 45 -6.51 -9.39 4.24
C VAL A 45 -7.12 -10.26 3.16
N VAL A 46 -7.42 -11.52 3.50
CA VAL A 46 -8.18 -12.43 2.64
C VAL A 46 -9.38 -12.95 3.40
N TRP A 47 -10.59 -12.71 2.88
CA TRP A 47 -11.81 -13.32 3.40
C TRP A 47 -12.06 -14.70 2.78
N ASN A 48 -12.46 -15.63 3.63
CA ASN A 48 -12.87 -16.98 3.26
C ASN A 48 -14.27 -17.24 3.82
N TRP A 49 -15.22 -17.66 2.99
CA TRP A 49 -16.57 -17.90 3.48
C TRP A 49 -16.58 -19.08 4.46
N THR A 50 -17.36 -18.95 5.51
CA THR A 50 -17.54 -20.01 6.53
C THR A 50 -18.95 -20.56 6.56
N THR A 51 -19.85 -19.98 5.76
CA THR A 51 -21.24 -20.38 5.65
C THR A 51 -21.60 -20.80 4.23
N THR A 52 -22.59 -21.69 4.13
CA THR A 52 -23.28 -22.02 2.87
C THR A 52 -24.67 -21.41 2.81
N ASP A 53 -25.08 -20.65 3.82
CA ASP A 53 -26.38 -20.00 3.90
C ASP A 53 -26.40 -18.75 3.01
N VAL A 54 -26.88 -18.95 1.78
CA VAL A 54 -27.05 -17.87 0.79
C VAL A 54 -27.92 -16.74 1.34
N LYS A 55 -28.99 -17.08 2.07
CA LYS A 55 -29.94 -16.07 2.58
C LYS A 55 -29.26 -15.19 3.63
N LEU A 56 -28.50 -15.78 4.55
CA LEU A 56 -27.69 -15.05 5.52
C LEU A 56 -26.74 -14.06 4.82
N VAL A 57 -26.10 -14.48 3.72
CA VAL A 57 -25.20 -13.59 2.97
C VAL A 57 -25.98 -12.48 2.26
N THR A 58 -27.05 -12.83 1.54
CA THR A 58 -27.89 -11.86 0.81
C THR A 58 -28.48 -10.79 1.73
N GLU A 59 -29.02 -11.19 2.88
CA GLU A 59 -29.64 -10.26 3.85
C GLU A 59 -28.62 -9.30 4.49
N ASN A 60 -27.33 -9.60 4.44
CA ASN A 60 -26.27 -8.78 5.02
C ASN A 60 -25.37 -8.11 3.98
N ALA A 61 -25.53 -8.41 2.69
CA ALA A 61 -24.64 -7.94 1.63
C ALA A 61 -24.54 -6.41 1.58
N GLN A 62 -25.66 -5.70 1.69
CA GLN A 62 -25.68 -4.24 1.72
C GLN A 62 -24.88 -3.71 2.91
N LYS A 63 -25.13 -4.24 4.12
CA LYS A 63 -24.44 -3.80 5.33
C LYS A 63 -22.93 -4.04 5.27
N ILE A 64 -22.53 -5.20 4.74
CA ILE A 64 -21.11 -5.55 4.55
C ILE A 64 -20.44 -4.58 3.57
N SER A 65 -21.10 -4.27 2.45
CA SER A 65 -20.60 -3.29 1.47
C SER A 65 -20.46 -1.89 2.06
N GLU A 66 -21.45 -1.44 2.84
CA GLU A 66 -21.42 -0.14 3.53
C GLU A 66 -20.28 -0.05 4.54
N GLU A 67 -20.06 -1.08 5.35
CA GLU A 67 -18.98 -1.12 6.34
C GLU A 67 -17.60 -1.10 5.67
N LEU A 68 -17.39 -1.90 4.63
CA LEU A 68 -16.11 -1.90 3.91
C LEU A 68 -15.87 -0.56 3.20
N THR A 69 -16.92 0.04 2.61
CA THR A 69 -16.85 1.36 2.00
C THR A 69 -16.55 2.46 3.02
N ALA A 70 -17.06 2.34 4.25
CA ALA A 70 -16.76 3.29 5.32
C ALA A 70 -15.27 3.22 5.71
N LEU A 71 -14.73 2.01 5.93
CA LEU A 71 -13.29 1.84 6.18
C LEU A 71 -12.43 2.38 5.04
N TRP A 72 -12.87 2.19 3.79
CA TRP A 72 -12.19 2.73 2.62
C TRP A 72 -12.17 4.26 2.62
N LYS A 73 -13.32 4.92 2.87
CA LYS A 73 -13.41 6.39 2.97
C LYS A 73 -12.55 6.98 4.08
N GLU A 74 -12.30 6.22 5.14
CA GLU A 74 -11.44 6.62 6.26
C GLU A 74 -9.95 6.33 6.03
N ASP A 75 -9.57 5.88 4.83
CA ASP A 75 -8.19 5.48 4.50
C ASP A 75 -7.67 4.38 5.44
N ILE A 76 -8.57 3.52 5.94
CA ILE A 76 -8.24 2.34 6.75
C ILE A 76 -8.07 1.12 5.83
N VAL A 77 -8.89 1.01 4.79
CA VAL A 77 -8.80 -0.06 3.78
C VAL A 77 -8.46 0.54 2.42
N GLU A 78 -7.60 -0.12 1.65
CA GLU A 78 -7.30 0.26 0.27
C GLU A 78 -7.10 -0.98 -0.64
N ASN A 79 -7.12 -0.75 -1.95
CA ASN A 79 -6.83 -1.77 -2.96
C ASN A 79 -7.67 -3.05 -2.75
N VAL A 80 -8.98 -2.90 -2.85
CA VAL A 80 -9.96 -3.97 -2.68
C VAL A 80 -10.17 -4.71 -4.00
N TYR A 81 -10.14 -6.04 -3.93
CA TYR A 81 -10.30 -6.97 -5.03
C TYR A 81 -11.40 -7.98 -4.72
N TYR A 82 -12.10 -8.43 -5.76
CA TYR A 82 -13.14 -9.45 -5.64
C TYR A 82 -12.93 -10.58 -6.67
N ASN A 83 -12.95 -11.83 -6.21
CA ASN A 83 -12.79 -13.01 -7.04
C ASN A 83 -14.10 -13.82 -7.12
N SER A 84 -14.81 -13.69 -8.25
CA SER A 84 -16.01 -14.48 -8.55
C SER A 84 -15.72 -15.90 -9.01
N ASP A 85 -14.49 -16.20 -9.43
CA ASP A 85 -14.07 -17.51 -9.97
C ASP A 85 -13.47 -18.42 -8.87
N SER A 86 -13.73 -18.13 -7.59
CA SER A 86 -13.12 -18.86 -6.48
C SER A 86 -13.48 -20.34 -6.49
N LYS A 87 -12.49 -21.20 -6.75
CA LYS A 87 -12.63 -22.67 -6.72
C LYS A 87 -12.87 -23.22 -5.30
N VAL A 88 -12.74 -22.38 -4.28
CA VAL A 88 -12.73 -22.76 -2.86
C VAL A 88 -14.08 -22.51 -2.19
N ASP A 89 -14.95 -21.67 -2.76
CA ASP A 89 -16.13 -21.17 -2.05
C ASP A 89 -17.49 -21.50 -2.65
N LYS A 90 -18.40 -21.88 -1.73
CA LYS A 90 -19.67 -22.57 -2.00
C LYS A 90 -20.81 -21.63 -2.42
N LEU A 91 -20.59 -20.33 -2.34
CA LEU A 91 -21.58 -19.30 -2.67
C LEU A 91 -21.32 -18.80 -4.09
N ALA A 92 -21.73 -19.59 -5.08
CA ALA A 92 -21.36 -19.45 -6.50
C ALA A 92 -21.53 -18.05 -7.14
N HIS A 93 -22.24 -17.12 -6.50
CA HIS A 93 -22.45 -15.76 -6.98
C HIS A 93 -21.85 -14.67 -6.08
N PHE A 94 -21.28 -15.02 -4.93
CA PHE A 94 -20.65 -14.08 -4.01
C PHE A 94 -19.13 -14.19 -4.09
N PRO A 95 -18.42 -13.12 -4.49
CA PRO A 95 -16.99 -13.19 -4.72
C PRO A 95 -16.20 -13.20 -3.40
N ASN A 96 -15.04 -13.85 -3.39
CA ASN A 96 -14.09 -13.71 -2.29
C ASN A 96 -13.44 -12.33 -2.36
N ILE A 97 -13.26 -11.67 -1.20
CA ILE A 97 -12.73 -10.32 -1.14
C ILE A 97 -11.34 -10.34 -0.51
N SER A 98 -10.40 -9.65 -1.16
CA SER A 98 -9.05 -9.40 -0.65
C SER A 98 -8.76 -7.90 -0.68
N PHE A 99 -8.06 -7.38 0.31
CA PHE A 99 -7.72 -5.95 0.41
C PHE A 99 -6.53 -5.71 1.32
N PHE A 100 -6.05 -4.47 1.39
CA PHE A 100 -5.08 -4.05 2.39
C PHE A 100 -5.74 -3.24 3.49
N ILE A 101 -5.29 -3.45 4.73
CA ILE A 101 -5.71 -2.68 5.90
C ILE A 101 -4.50 -2.00 6.53
N LYS A 102 -4.67 -0.72 6.88
CA LYS A 102 -3.71 0.10 7.63
C LYS A 102 -4.14 0.08 9.09
N ALA A 103 -3.28 -0.42 9.97
CA ALA A 103 -3.55 -0.54 11.40
C ALA A 103 -2.31 -0.22 12.23
N GLU A 104 -2.49 0.06 13.52
CA GLU A 104 -1.34 0.30 14.43
C GLU A 104 -0.52 -0.96 14.64
N ASP A 105 -1.19 -2.10 14.83
CA ASP A 105 -0.59 -3.41 14.98
C ASP A 105 -1.59 -4.51 14.59
N THR A 106 -1.18 -5.78 14.77
CA THR A 106 -2.01 -6.93 14.40
C THR A 106 -3.29 -6.99 15.23
N LYS A 107 -3.26 -6.59 16.51
CA LYS A 107 -4.45 -6.62 17.38
C LYS A 107 -5.44 -5.55 16.99
N ASP A 108 -4.96 -4.38 16.57
CA ASP A 108 -5.78 -3.31 16.02
C ASP A 108 -6.45 -3.76 14.72
N ALA A 109 -5.69 -4.34 13.78
CA ALA A 109 -6.23 -4.92 12.54
C ALA A 109 -7.30 -5.99 12.83
N GLU A 110 -7.02 -6.92 13.75
CA GLU A 110 -7.98 -7.93 14.18
C GLU A 110 -9.23 -7.32 14.81
N SER A 111 -9.08 -6.28 15.64
CA SER A 111 -10.19 -5.57 16.27
C SER A 111 -11.12 -4.93 15.23
N ILE A 112 -10.55 -4.25 14.23
CA ILE A 112 -11.32 -3.65 13.13
C ILE A 112 -12.07 -4.73 12.36
N LEU A 113 -11.39 -5.81 11.95
CA LEU A 113 -11.99 -6.88 11.15
C LEU A 113 -13.05 -7.68 11.92
N ASN A 114 -12.79 -8.01 13.19
CA ASN A 114 -13.75 -8.69 14.06
C ASN A 114 -15.01 -7.85 14.32
N ASN A 115 -14.95 -6.54 14.08
CA ASN A 115 -16.09 -5.66 14.22
C ASN A 115 -17.04 -5.64 13.02
N LEU A 116 -16.59 -6.14 11.86
CA LEU A 116 -17.39 -6.20 10.64
C LEU A 116 -18.51 -7.23 10.73
N THR A 117 -19.68 -6.91 10.16
CA THR A 117 -20.85 -7.78 10.12
C THR A 117 -20.52 -9.14 9.50
N VAL A 118 -19.68 -9.16 8.46
CA VAL A 118 -19.25 -10.40 7.79
C VAL A 118 -18.54 -11.36 8.75
N VAL A 119 -17.76 -10.84 9.71
CA VAL A 119 -17.04 -11.65 10.69
C VAL A 119 -17.92 -11.94 11.91
N LYS A 120 -18.58 -10.92 12.47
CA LYS A 120 -19.47 -11.05 13.64
C LYS A 120 -20.56 -12.10 13.46
N LYS A 121 -21.11 -12.19 12.24
CA LYS A 121 -22.16 -13.16 11.92
C LYS A 121 -21.63 -14.52 11.48
N GLY A 122 -20.30 -14.74 11.49
CA GLY A 122 -19.68 -15.98 11.03
C GLY A 122 -19.94 -16.26 9.55
N ILE A 123 -20.11 -15.21 8.74
CA ILE A 123 -20.29 -15.31 7.29
C ILE A 123 -18.95 -15.62 6.63
N ALA A 124 -17.89 -14.94 7.06
CA ALA A 124 -16.52 -15.21 6.66
C ALA A 124 -15.56 -15.17 7.84
N LYS A 125 -14.42 -15.85 7.67
CA LYS A 125 -13.20 -15.64 8.46
C LYS A 125 -12.19 -14.89 7.63
N PHE A 126 -11.24 -14.25 8.29
CA PHE A 126 -10.14 -13.56 7.63
C PHE A 126 -8.79 -14.20 7.99
N SER A 127 -7.82 -14.01 7.11
CA SER A 127 -6.40 -14.17 7.41
C SER A 127 -5.70 -12.81 7.24
N LEU A 128 -4.76 -12.52 8.13
CA LEU A 128 -3.91 -11.33 8.09
C LEU A 128 -2.48 -11.73 7.72
N HIS A 129 -1.91 -11.03 6.75
CA HIS A 129 -0.53 -11.22 6.33
C HIS A 129 0.19 -9.88 6.42
N PRO A 130 1.18 -9.72 7.30
CA PRO A 130 1.98 -8.50 7.36
C PRO A 130 2.64 -8.24 6.01
N VAL A 131 2.50 -7.02 5.52
CA VAL A 131 3.16 -6.54 4.29
C VAL A 131 3.89 -5.23 4.58
N GLY A 132 4.88 -4.93 3.75
CA GLY A 132 5.64 -3.70 3.90
C GLY A 132 4.87 -2.42 3.54
N ILE A 133 5.60 -1.36 3.28
CA ILE A 133 5.04 -0.04 2.98
C ILE A 133 4.66 0.04 1.49
N LYS A 134 3.55 0.68 1.17
CA LYS A 134 3.14 0.97 -0.21
C LYS A 134 4.24 1.75 -0.93
N TRP A 135 4.84 1.15 -1.94
CA TRP A 135 5.86 1.77 -2.79
C TRP A 135 5.23 2.41 -4.02
N LEU A 136 4.33 1.69 -4.71
CA LEU A 136 3.65 2.15 -5.92
C LEU A 136 2.14 1.98 -5.77
N GLY A 137 1.40 3.06 -6.02
CA GLY A 137 -0.06 3.06 -6.18
C GLY A 137 -0.48 2.67 -7.60
N ARG A 138 -1.77 2.75 -7.92
CA ARG A 138 -2.26 2.40 -9.26
C ARG A 138 -1.95 3.49 -10.26
N ASN A 139 -1.33 3.12 -11.38
CA ASN A 139 -1.28 3.99 -12.56
C ASN A 139 -2.57 3.81 -13.37
N ILE A 140 -3.59 4.63 -13.05
CA ILE A 140 -4.94 4.50 -13.64
C ILE A 140 -4.90 4.66 -15.17
N GLU A 141 -4.08 5.58 -15.68
CA GLU A 141 -3.97 5.85 -17.12
C GLU A 141 -3.37 4.65 -17.86
N ALA A 142 -2.24 4.13 -17.37
CA ALA A 142 -1.58 2.96 -17.96
C ALA A 142 -2.47 1.71 -17.93
N ILE A 143 -3.15 1.45 -16.81
CA ILE A 143 -4.08 0.31 -16.69
C ILE A 143 -5.26 0.45 -17.65
N LYS A 144 -5.77 1.67 -17.84
CA LYS A 144 -6.86 1.93 -18.79
C LYS A 144 -6.41 1.70 -20.23
N GLU A 145 -5.21 2.12 -20.58
CA GLU A 145 -4.63 1.90 -21.91
C GLU A 145 -4.38 0.41 -22.19
N ARG A 146 -3.81 -0.31 -21.21
CA ARG A 146 -3.60 -1.76 -21.28
C ARG A 146 -4.92 -2.55 -21.38
N GLY A 147 -5.94 -2.06 -20.68
CA GLY A 147 -7.21 -2.75 -20.47
C GLY A 147 -7.24 -3.48 -19.12
N MET A 148 -8.41 -3.49 -18.51
CA MET A 148 -8.65 -4.21 -17.25
C MET A 148 -8.87 -5.69 -17.53
N THR A 149 -8.04 -6.53 -16.92
CA THR A 149 -8.10 -7.99 -17.07
C THR A 149 -8.28 -8.65 -15.69
N LYS A 150 -7.68 -9.83 -15.47
CA LYS A 150 -7.66 -10.47 -14.15
C LYS A 150 -6.49 -9.92 -13.34
N SER A 151 -6.70 -9.77 -12.05
CA SER A 151 -5.69 -9.43 -11.08
C SER A 151 -5.19 -10.69 -10.38
N TYR A 152 -3.87 -10.75 -10.25
CA TYR A 152 -3.14 -11.76 -9.49
C TYR A 152 -2.34 -11.07 -8.41
N VAL A 153 -2.37 -11.59 -7.18
CA VAL A 153 -1.43 -11.17 -6.14
C VAL A 153 -0.18 -12.04 -6.25
N VAL A 154 0.97 -11.40 -6.19
CA VAL A 154 2.27 -12.04 -6.25
C VAL A 154 3.01 -11.74 -4.98
N VAL A 155 3.39 -12.79 -4.27
CA VAL A 155 4.13 -12.72 -3.01
C VAL A 155 5.55 -13.20 -3.26
N TRP A 156 6.50 -12.30 -3.06
CA TRP A 156 7.92 -12.54 -3.23
C TRP A 156 8.61 -12.82 -1.91
N ASN A 157 9.58 -13.72 -1.93
CA ASN A 157 10.43 -14.02 -0.81
C ASN A 157 11.88 -14.12 -1.30
N THR A 158 12.79 -13.45 -0.62
CA THR A 158 14.23 -13.55 -0.81
C THR A 158 14.66 -14.94 -0.42
N ILE A 159 15.28 -15.66 -1.36
CA ILE A 159 15.75 -17.04 -1.17
C ILE A 159 17.24 -17.09 -0.85
N THR A 160 17.95 -16.00 -1.10
CA THR A 160 19.33 -15.83 -0.62
C THR A 160 19.26 -15.55 0.87
N LYS A 161 19.81 -16.46 1.69
CA LYS A 161 19.83 -16.24 3.14
C LYS A 161 20.71 -15.03 3.45
N HIS A 162 20.19 -14.11 4.26
CA HIS A 162 20.89 -12.88 4.67
C HIS A 162 22.23 -13.16 5.40
N ASP A 163 22.43 -14.39 5.89
CA ASP A 163 23.64 -14.86 6.56
C ASP A 163 24.78 -15.29 5.60
N GLN A 164 24.52 -15.35 4.29
CA GLN A 164 25.55 -15.62 3.30
C GLN A 164 26.31 -14.33 2.99
N SER A 165 27.64 -14.38 3.09
CA SER A 165 28.54 -13.23 2.95
C SER A 165 28.54 -12.55 1.57
N ASN A 166 27.78 -13.08 0.60
CA ASN A 166 27.62 -12.55 -0.74
C ASN A 166 26.17 -12.13 -1.08
N ALA A 167 25.19 -12.41 -0.21
CA ALA A 167 23.78 -12.10 -0.47
C ALA A 167 23.56 -10.59 -0.53
N LYS A 168 24.19 -9.82 0.36
CA LYS A 168 24.09 -8.35 0.40
C LYS A 168 24.65 -7.71 -0.85
N GLU A 169 25.81 -8.17 -1.32
CA GLU A 169 26.45 -7.70 -2.54
C GLU A 169 25.60 -8.04 -3.76
N LEU A 170 25.08 -9.27 -3.84
CA LEU A 170 24.26 -9.71 -4.95
C LEU A 170 22.94 -8.91 -5.04
N ILE A 171 22.28 -8.65 -3.91
CA ILE A 171 21.09 -7.78 -3.87
C ILE A 171 21.47 -6.36 -4.32
N LYS A 172 22.54 -5.79 -3.76
CA LYS A 172 22.98 -4.42 -4.08
C LYS A 172 23.32 -4.24 -5.56
N GLU A 173 23.95 -5.23 -6.18
CA GLU A 173 24.30 -5.20 -7.61
C GLU A 173 23.07 -5.27 -8.52
N ASN A 174 21.98 -5.89 -8.07
CA ASN A 174 20.81 -6.15 -8.91
C ASN A 174 19.58 -5.28 -8.56
N VAL A 175 19.57 -4.59 -7.40
CA VAL A 175 18.40 -3.85 -6.91
C VAL A 175 17.95 -2.76 -7.88
N LYS A 176 18.89 -2.07 -8.54
CA LYS A 176 18.55 -1.04 -9.51
C LYS A 176 17.84 -1.65 -10.71
N ALA A 177 18.41 -2.69 -11.31
CA ALA A 177 17.82 -3.36 -12.47
C ALA A 177 16.44 -3.95 -12.13
N GLN A 178 16.29 -4.52 -10.92
CA GLN A 178 15.01 -5.01 -10.45
C GLN A 178 13.98 -3.88 -10.31
N SER A 179 14.38 -2.76 -9.72
CA SER A 179 13.51 -1.61 -9.52
C SER A 179 13.09 -1.00 -10.85
N ASP A 180 14.03 -0.80 -11.77
CA ASP A 180 13.76 -0.30 -13.13
C ASP A 180 12.76 -1.21 -13.85
N ALA A 181 13.00 -2.53 -13.87
CA ALA A 181 12.10 -3.47 -14.55
C ALA A 181 10.69 -3.51 -13.94
N ILE A 182 10.57 -3.31 -12.63
CA ILE A 182 9.28 -3.22 -11.97
C ILE A 182 8.57 -1.90 -12.31
N LEU A 183 9.30 -0.79 -12.37
CA LEU A 183 8.76 0.51 -12.80
C LEU A 183 8.26 0.45 -14.24
N ASP A 184 9.01 -0.19 -15.15
CA ASP A 184 8.58 -0.40 -16.54
C ASP A 184 7.22 -1.15 -16.59
N LEU A 185 7.09 -2.25 -15.83
CA LEU A 185 5.83 -3.00 -15.75
C LEU A 185 4.69 -2.18 -15.14
N TRP A 186 4.99 -1.26 -14.22
CA TRP A 186 4.01 -0.37 -13.62
C TRP A 186 3.56 0.73 -14.60
N GLU A 187 4.49 1.30 -15.36
CA GLU A 187 4.23 2.27 -16.43
C GLU A 187 3.42 1.65 -17.59
N GLU A 188 3.56 0.35 -17.83
CA GLU A 188 2.75 -0.42 -18.78
C GLU A 188 1.37 -0.83 -18.23
N GLY A 189 1.09 -0.57 -16.95
CA GLY A 189 -0.15 -0.99 -16.29
C GLY A 189 -0.26 -2.51 -16.06
N VAL A 190 0.85 -3.24 -16.19
CA VAL A 190 0.97 -4.66 -15.82
C VAL A 190 0.96 -4.79 -14.31
N VAL A 191 1.82 -4.05 -13.62
CA VAL A 191 1.83 -3.98 -12.15
C VAL A 191 0.84 -2.92 -11.71
N GLU A 192 -0.12 -3.31 -10.88
CA GLU A 192 -1.17 -2.42 -10.39
C GLU A 192 -0.75 -1.67 -9.13
N ASN A 193 -0.09 -2.33 -8.18
CA ASN A 193 0.43 -1.70 -6.97
C ASN A 193 1.49 -2.61 -6.34
N ILE A 194 2.34 -2.03 -5.48
CA ILE A 194 3.40 -2.74 -4.76
C ILE A 194 3.50 -2.27 -3.32
N TYR A 195 3.65 -3.23 -2.42
CA TYR A 195 4.07 -3.06 -1.04
C TYR A 195 5.44 -3.73 -0.87
N MET A 196 6.36 -3.02 -0.22
CA MET A 196 7.73 -3.45 -0.05
C MET A 196 8.16 -3.33 1.40
N ASP A 197 8.70 -4.41 1.93
CA ASP A 197 9.36 -4.38 3.23
C ASP A 197 10.83 -4.00 3.07
N ILE A 198 11.11 -2.72 3.25
CA ILE A 198 12.47 -2.18 3.17
C ILE A 198 13.34 -2.75 4.31
N GLU A 199 12.78 -2.98 5.49
CA GLU A 199 13.52 -3.52 6.64
C GLU A 199 13.90 -4.99 6.39
N GLY A 200 12.98 -5.77 5.82
CA GLY A 200 13.18 -7.15 5.37
C GLY A 200 14.35 -7.33 4.41
N THR A 201 14.64 -6.31 3.58
CA THR A 201 15.82 -6.35 2.69
C THR A 201 17.16 -6.26 3.44
N ILE A 202 17.15 -5.79 4.69
CA ILE A 202 18.35 -5.56 5.51
C ILE A 202 18.46 -6.63 6.60
N GLU A 203 17.34 -6.97 7.25
CA GLU A 203 17.25 -7.92 8.36
C GLU A 203 16.10 -8.92 8.16
N LEU A 204 16.33 -10.19 8.51
CA LEU A 204 15.29 -11.22 8.43
C LEU A 204 14.15 -10.92 9.40
N ASN A 205 12.92 -10.85 8.87
CA ASN A 205 11.71 -10.72 9.67
C ASN A 205 10.57 -11.61 9.11
N LEU A 206 9.34 -11.43 9.61
CA LEU A 206 8.16 -12.22 9.21
C LEU A 206 7.25 -11.50 8.19
N VAL A 207 7.68 -10.34 7.69
CA VAL A 207 6.95 -9.57 6.69
C VAL A 207 7.33 -10.08 5.31
N SER A 208 6.36 -10.10 4.39
CA SER A 208 6.66 -10.47 2.99
C SER A 208 7.48 -9.36 2.33
N ASP A 209 8.65 -9.72 1.77
CA ASP A 209 9.60 -8.77 1.20
C ASP A 209 8.97 -7.87 0.12
N PHE A 210 8.19 -8.47 -0.78
CA PHE A 210 7.43 -7.75 -1.79
C PHE A 210 6.07 -8.41 -2.04
N VAL A 211 5.02 -7.61 -2.04
CA VAL A 211 3.68 -8.02 -2.46
C VAL A 211 3.22 -7.07 -3.54
N CYS A 212 2.89 -7.60 -4.73
CA CYS A 212 2.37 -6.80 -5.82
C CYS A 212 1.13 -7.41 -6.44
N PHE A 213 0.32 -6.55 -7.06
CA PHE A 213 -0.83 -6.97 -7.85
C PHE A 213 -0.51 -6.80 -9.33
N VAL A 214 -0.94 -7.78 -10.14
CA VAL A 214 -0.57 -7.87 -11.55
C VAL A 214 -1.81 -8.07 -12.42
N ASN A 215 -2.02 -7.17 -13.37
CA ASN A 215 -3.10 -7.10 -14.34
C ASN A 215 -2.73 -7.84 -15.63
N VAL A 216 -3.07 -9.13 -15.69
CA VAL A 216 -2.78 -10.02 -16.83
C VAL A 216 -3.93 -10.98 -17.10
N ASN A 217 -3.95 -11.58 -18.30
CA ASN A 217 -5.04 -12.44 -18.71
C ASN A 217 -4.99 -13.84 -18.08
N SER A 218 -3.80 -14.27 -17.63
CA SER A 218 -3.59 -15.61 -17.10
C SER A 218 -2.42 -15.69 -16.12
N GLU A 219 -2.44 -16.70 -15.26
CA GLU A 219 -1.34 -17.02 -14.34
C GLU A 219 -0.05 -17.30 -15.10
N LYS A 220 -0.13 -17.98 -16.25
CA LYS A 220 1.01 -18.25 -17.12
C LYS A 220 1.64 -16.96 -17.68
N GLU A 221 0.81 -15.99 -18.05
CA GLU A 221 1.32 -14.67 -18.49
C GLU A 221 2.04 -13.96 -17.34
N ALA A 222 1.50 -14.02 -16.11
CA ALA A 222 2.18 -13.50 -14.94
C ALA A 222 3.54 -14.21 -14.73
N GLU A 223 3.59 -15.54 -14.79
CA GLU A 223 4.85 -16.31 -14.66
C GLU A 223 5.90 -15.91 -15.71
N GLU A 224 5.48 -15.73 -16.96
CA GLU A 224 6.37 -15.35 -18.06
C GLU A 224 6.94 -13.93 -17.90
N LEU A 225 6.14 -12.99 -17.37
CA LEU A 225 6.58 -11.61 -17.13
C LEU A 225 7.47 -11.53 -15.89
N LEU A 226 7.02 -12.10 -14.77
CA LEU A 226 7.73 -12.05 -13.49
C LEU A 226 9.00 -12.91 -13.51
N GLY A 227 8.99 -14.02 -14.26
CA GLY A 227 10.15 -14.89 -14.44
C GLY A 227 11.34 -14.24 -15.13
N LYS A 228 11.12 -13.13 -15.84
CA LYS A 228 12.18 -12.34 -16.49
C LYS A 228 12.83 -11.30 -15.58
N LEU A 229 12.26 -11.07 -14.40
CA LEU A 229 12.76 -10.05 -13.48
C LEU A 229 14.17 -10.41 -12.99
N PRO A 230 15.07 -9.41 -12.83
CA PRO A 230 16.45 -9.63 -12.40
C PRO A 230 16.57 -10.49 -11.13
N PHE A 231 15.74 -10.26 -10.12
CA PHE A 231 15.80 -11.03 -8.88
C PHE A 231 15.45 -12.51 -9.08
N VAL A 232 14.58 -12.84 -10.03
CA VAL A 232 14.23 -14.25 -10.33
C VAL A 232 15.34 -14.89 -11.15
N THR A 233 15.76 -14.24 -12.23
CA THR A 233 16.76 -14.78 -13.16
C THR A 233 18.12 -14.97 -12.49
N LYS A 234 18.42 -14.19 -11.44
CA LYS A 234 19.63 -14.30 -10.62
C LYS A 234 19.45 -15.16 -9.37
N ASN A 235 18.28 -15.78 -9.18
CA ASN A 235 17.97 -16.62 -8.03
C ASN A 235 18.18 -15.89 -6.68
N ILE A 236 17.83 -14.60 -6.64
CA ILE A 236 17.85 -13.75 -5.45
C ILE A 236 16.53 -13.92 -4.69
N ALA A 237 15.41 -13.90 -5.41
CA ALA A 237 14.07 -14.08 -4.86
C ALA A 237 13.27 -15.11 -5.68
N SER A 238 12.27 -15.68 -5.03
CA SER A 238 11.24 -16.51 -5.66
C SER A 238 9.86 -15.91 -5.37
N TYR A 239 8.87 -16.27 -6.16
CA TYR A 239 7.50 -15.78 -5.96
C TYR A 239 6.46 -16.89 -6.01
N LYS A 240 5.30 -16.59 -5.44
CA LYS A 240 4.06 -17.36 -5.61
C LYS A 240 2.97 -16.44 -6.13
N ILE A 241 2.14 -16.97 -7.02
CA ILE A 241 1.04 -16.25 -7.65
C ILE A 241 -0.28 -16.80 -7.12
N PHE A 242 -1.22 -15.91 -6.79
CA PHE A 242 -2.56 -16.30 -6.37
C PHE A 242 -3.61 -15.47 -7.13
N PRO A 243 -4.67 -16.11 -7.67
CA PRO A 243 -5.74 -15.39 -8.35
C PRO A 243 -6.61 -14.63 -7.32
N VAL A 244 -6.75 -13.32 -7.53
CA VAL A 244 -7.51 -12.43 -6.62
C VAL A 244 -8.67 -11.72 -7.31
N GLY A 245 -8.89 -11.99 -8.60
CA GLY A 245 -10.11 -11.62 -9.32
C GLY A 245 -9.99 -10.28 -10.01
N THR A 246 -10.85 -9.31 -9.68
CA THR A 246 -10.89 -8.00 -10.33
C THR A 246 -10.83 -6.90 -9.29
N PHE A 247 -10.19 -5.78 -9.65
CA PHE A 247 -10.11 -4.58 -8.83
C PHE A 247 -11.49 -3.92 -8.64
N TRP A 248 -11.75 -3.44 -7.42
CA TRP A 248 -12.99 -2.74 -7.05
C TRP A 248 -12.76 -1.34 -6.48
N LEU A 249 -11.97 -1.19 -5.42
CA LEU A 249 -11.76 0.10 -4.74
C LEU A 249 -10.25 0.40 -4.60
N GLY A 250 -9.83 1.59 -5.04
CA GLY A 250 -8.44 2.06 -5.02
C GLY A 250 -8.05 2.77 -3.74
N ASP A 251 -7.13 3.72 -3.83
CA ASP A 251 -6.91 4.69 -2.77
C ASP A 251 -8.13 5.63 -2.70
N SER A 252 -8.59 5.95 -1.49
CA SER A 252 -9.73 6.88 -1.32
C SER A 252 -9.38 8.31 -1.74
N LYS A 253 -8.08 8.66 -1.73
CA LYS A 253 -7.58 9.98 -2.11
C LYS A 253 -7.28 10.13 -3.61
N GLU A 254 -7.30 9.03 -4.37
CA GLU A 254 -7.08 9.03 -5.81
C GLU A 254 -8.39 9.19 -6.62
N ASN A 255 -9.53 9.42 -5.96
CA ASN A 255 -10.86 9.62 -6.57
C ASN A 255 -11.41 11.04 -6.39
#